data_AF-A0A962DAR8-F1
#
_entry.id   AF-A0A962DAR8-F1
#
_cell.length_a   1.000
_cell.length_b   1.000
_cell.length_c   1.000
_cell.angle_alpha   90.00
_cell.angle_beta   90.00
_cell.angle_gamma   90.00
#
_symmetry.space_group_name_H-M   'P 1'
#
loop_
_entity.id
_entity.type
_entity.pdbx_description
1 polymer ?
#
loop_
_entity_poly.entity_id
_entity_poly.type
_entity_poly.pdbx_seq_one_letter_code
_entity_poly.pdbx_strand_id
1 'polypeptide(L)'
;MSLKRLPLFTLLAVFALSAVNILVVQPVQAQMTGEEDDDSLNLVTRGAFAVVVQRALDGKEGDFDLHFSNVGVVSGCVGVEDAEITLHFTPKKIDIIIEDDPQFVLRNEEVRYGNYSCDIQTHTLSFDVRLNRDELMGRLISKIGLKSKKYGRYSDVDVNITKDRIEFVGKSPGGSSFETYWFYPSNTVILHAPSARSFQDVGPLLDAFADKHGLVPLRETFEKFEQPVWVKNIKFYTDPRGEILGRISSEERDTQVGAVQPTKTMYGPDGAMAKPYDLPVYARKPGLYD
;
A
#
# COMPACT_ATOMS: atom_id res chain seq x y z
N MET A 1 -2.45 59.14 46.16
CA MET A 1 -3.80 59.29 45.58
C MET A 1 -3.67 60.01 44.25
N SER A 2 -3.83 59.30 43.13
CA SER A 2 -3.89 59.88 41.80
C SER A 2 -4.66 58.93 40.89
N LEU A 3 -5.78 59.42 40.35
CA LEU A 3 -6.61 58.78 39.33
C LEU A 3 -5.95 58.90 37.95
N LYS A 4 -6.21 57.93 37.06
CA LYS A 4 -6.52 58.09 35.60
C LYS A 4 -6.88 56.71 35.01
N ARG A 5 -8.17 56.46 34.73
CA ARG A 5 -8.89 56.56 33.44
C ARG A 5 -8.53 55.47 32.39
N LEU A 6 -9.47 54.55 32.15
CA LEU A 6 -9.72 53.81 30.87
C LEU A 6 -10.26 54.79 29.78
N PRO A 7 -10.62 54.35 28.55
CA PRO A 7 -10.05 53.38 27.59
C PRO A 7 -9.85 54.04 26.19
N LEU A 8 -9.27 53.35 25.19
CA LEU A 8 -9.78 53.28 23.78
C LEU A 8 -8.78 52.68 22.76
N PHE A 9 -9.28 51.67 22.05
CA PHE A 9 -9.27 51.48 20.58
C PHE A 9 -7.96 51.28 19.76
N THR A 10 -7.88 50.04 19.23
CA THR A 10 -7.65 49.63 17.81
C THR A 10 -6.26 49.48 17.18
N LEU A 11 -6.23 48.42 16.35
CA LEU A 11 -5.42 48.17 15.16
C LEU A 11 -3.96 47.73 15.36
N LEU A 12 -3.74 46.42 15.24
CA LEU A 12 -2.81 45.92 14.24
C LEU A 12 -3.14 44.46 13.88
N ALA A 13 -3.70 44.32 12.68
CA ALA A 13 -3.83 43.05 11.97
C ALA A 13 -2.44 42.59 11.52
N VAL A 14 -2.11 41.31 11.75
CA VAL A 14 -1.01 40.64 11.07
C VAL A 14 -1.61 39.53 10.23
N PHE A 15 -1.60 39.78 8.93
CA PHE A 15 -1.86 38.86 7.84
C PHE A 15 -0.57 38.09 7.52
N ALA A 16 -0.64 36.75 7.46
CA ALA A 16 0.20 35.85 6.66
C ALA A 16 -0.57 34.51 6.60
N LEU A 17 -1.26 34.15 5.50
CA LEU A 17 -0.75 33.40 4.33
C LEU A 17 0.16 32.23 4.74
N SER A 18 0.02 30.96 4.33
CA SER A 18 -0.90 30.20 3.47
C SER A 18 -0.32 28.76 3.45
N ALA A 19 -1.12 27.69 3.49
CA ALA A 19 -1.26 26.84 2.31
C ALA A 19 -2.55 26.01 2.40
N VAL A 20 -3.34 26.18 1.35
CA VAL A 20 -4.67 25.64 1.09
C VAL A 20 -4.59 24.13 0.85
N ASN A 21 -5.35 23.34 1.62
CA ASN A 21 -5.76 22.00 1.19
C ASN A 21 -6.77 22.17 0.06
N ILE A 22 -6.32 22.05 -1.19
CA ILE A 22 -7.23 21.93 -2.33
C ILE A 22 -7.50 20.43 -2.51
N LEU A 23 -8.54 19.92 -1.84
CA LEU A 23 -9.32 18.81 -2.40
C LEU A 23 -10.08 19.40 -3.59
N VAL A 24 -9.61 19.13 -4.82
CA VAL A 24 -10.46 19.32 -6.00
C VAL A 24 -11.44 18.14 -6.02
N VAL A 25 -12.53 18.24 -5.26
CA VAL A 25 -13.73 17.47 -5.57
C VAL A 25 -14.41 18.24 -6.70
N GLN A 26 -14.26 17.77 -7.94
CA GLN A 26 -15.12 18.27 -9.00
C GLN A 26 -16.54 17.74 -8.76
N PRO A 27 -17.58 18.59 -8.80
CA PRO A 27 -18.95 18.11 -8.83
C PRO A 27 -19.23 17.56 -10.22
N VAL A 28 -19.32 16.23 -10.37
CA VAL A 28 -19.94 15.66 -11.58
C VAL A 28 -21.44 15.87 -11.44
N GLN A 29 -21.93 16.96 -12.06
CA GLN A 29 -23.35 17.12 -12.33
C GLN A 29 -23.80 15.98 -13.24
N ALA A 30 -24.75 15.22 -12.74
CA ALA A 30 -25.48 14.22 -13.49
C ALA A 30 -26.32 14.90 -14.58
N GLN A 31 -26.23 14.40 -15.81
CA GLN A 31 -27.31 14.50 -16.77
C GLN A 31 -27.51 13.09 -17.35
N MET A 32 -28.58 12.45 -16.90
CA MET A 32 -29.04 11.15 -17.35
C MET A 32 -29.95 11.33 -18.55
N THR A 33 -29.80 10.49 -19.58
CA THR A 33 -30.81 10.24 -20.61
C THR A 33 -30.78 8.76 -21.02
N GLY A 34 -31.91 8.07 -20.84
CA GLY A 34 -32.30 6.75 -21.41
C GLY A 34 -31.91 5.53 -20.57
N GLU A 35 -32.86 4.85 -19.88
CA GLU A 35 -33.66 3.67 -20.34
C GLU A 35 -32.79 2.43 -20.66
N GLU A 36 -33.01 1.21 -20.18
CA GLU A 36 -33.93 0.56 -19.23
C GLU A 36 -33.36 -0.87 -18.95
N ASP A 37 -33.84 -1.53 -17.89
CA ASP A 37 -33.67 -2.96 -17.52
C ASP A 37 -32.27 -3.50 -17.11
N ASP A 38 -32.02 -3.48 -15.79
CA ASP A 38 -31.70 -4.71 -15.01
C ASP A 38 -31.83 -4.40 -13.50
N ASP A 39 -32.56 -5.22 -12.76
CA ASP A 39 -33.03 -4.99 -11.38
C ASP A 39 -31.93 -5.30 -10.33
N SER A 40 -30.67 -4.99 -10.66
CA SER A 40 -29.55 -4.94 -9.72
C SER A 40 -29.33 -3.49 -9.29
N LEU A 41 -29.75 -3.16 -8.06
CA LEU A 41 -29.52 -1.84 -7.47
C LEU A 41 -28.00 -1.67 -7.23
N ASN A 42 -27.29 -1.22 -8.25
CA ASN A 42 -25.85 -1.02 -8.26
C ASN A 42 -25.49 0.18 -7.38
N LEU A 43 -25.33 -0.08 -6.08
CA LEU A 43 -25.21 0.94 -5.05
C LEU A 43 -23.91 1.76 -5.14
N VAL A 44 -22.82 1.23 -5.70
CA VAL A 44 -21.53 1.94 -5.78
C VAL A 44 -20.62 1.39 -6.90
N THR A 45 -20.85 1.75 -8.18
CA THR A 45 -19.96 1.34 -9.30
C THR A 45 -19.08 2.45 -9.87
N ARG A 46 -19.06 3.65 -9.27
CA ARG A 46 -18.30 4.80 -9.78
C ARG A 46 -17.10 5.19 -8.92
N GLY A 47 -16.26 4.22 -8.56
CA GLY A 47 -14.99 4.48 -7.88
C GLY A 47 -13.81 4.39 -8.85
N ALA A 48 -12.85 5.31 -8.74
CA ALA A 48 -11.51 5.05 -9.25
C ALA A 48 -10.90 3.93 -8.40
N PHE A 49 -10.40 2.87 -9.03
CA PHE A 49 -9.66 1.83 -8.32
C PHE A 49 -8.32 2.40 -7.83
N ALA A 50 -8.03 2.23 -6.55
CA ALA A 50 -6.67 2.29 -6.04
C ALA A 50 -5.93 1.03 -6.48
N VAL A 51 -4.70 1.17 -6.95
CA VAL A 51 -3.86 0.06 -7.39
C VAL A 51 -2.70 -0.08 -6.41
N VAL A 52 -2.52 -1.28 -5.89
CA VAL A 52 -1.35 -1.64 -5.08
C VAL A 52 -0.62 -2.77 -5.79
N VAL A 53 0.71 -2.65 -5.91
CA VAL A 53 1.53 -3.71 -6.49
C VAL A 53 2.08 -4.58 -5.38
N GLN A 54 1.76 -5.86 -5.41
CA GLN A 54 2.15 -6.82 -4.38
C GLN A 54 2.81 -8.06 -4.97
N ARG A 55 3.53 -8.80 -4.13
CA ARG A 55 4.18 -10.05 -4.55
C ARG A 55 3.12 -11.15 -4.68
N ALA A 56 3.17 -11.91 -5.77
CA ALA A 56 2.37 -13.13 -5.90
C ALA A 56 2.87 -14.20 -4.91
N LEU A 57 2.05 -14.58 -3.92
CA LEU A 57 2.45 -15.49 -2.85
C LEU A 57 2.71 -16.93 -3.34
N ASP A 58 1.96 -17.33 -4.35
CA ASP A 58 1.98 -18.64 -5.02
C ASP A 58 2.60 -18.59 -6.43
N GLY A 59 3.11 -17.41 -6.83
CA GLY A 59 3.69 -17.17 -8.15
C GLY A 59 5.14 -17.64 -8.30
N LYS A 60 5.60 -17.72 -9.55
CA LYS A 60 7.01 -17.92 -9.91
C LYS A 60 7.81 -16.64 -9.73
N GLU A 61 9.14 -16.74 -9.85
CA GLU A 61 9.99 -15.55 -9.87
C GLU A 61 9.53 -14.59 -10.98
N GLY A 62 9.38 -13.31 -10.63
CA GLY A 62 8.88 -12.28 -11.53
C GLY A 62 7.36 -12.16 -11.58
N ASP A 63 6.60 -13.06 -10.95
CA ASP A 63 5.15 -12.90 -10.79
C ASP A 63 4.84 -11.85 -9.72
N PHE A 64 3.90 -10.97 -10.04
CA PHE A 64 3.38 -9.96 -9.14
C PHE A 64 1.90 -9.72 -9.43
N ASP A 65 1.19 -9.26 -8.41
CA ASP A 65 -0.23 -8.96 -8.49
C ASP A 65 -0.45 -7.45 -8.44
N LEU A 66 -1.28 -6.96 -9.35
CA LEU A 66 -1.87 -5.63 -9.26
C LEU A 66 -3.22 -5.79 -8.54
N HIS A 67 -3.26 -5.38 -7.27
CA HIS A 67 -4.47 -5.37 -6.47
C HIS A 67 -5.26 -4.08 -6.73
N PHE A 68 -6.40 -4.21 -7.38
CA PHE A 68 -7.33 -3.12 -7.61
C PHE A 68 -8.36 -3.14 -6.49
N SER A 69 -8.56 -2.01 -5.81
CA SER A 69 -9.57 -1.88 -4.76
C SER A 69 -10.34 -0.58 -4.92
N ASN A 70 -11.66 -0.63 -4.73
CA ASN A 70 -12.49 0.57 -4.67
C ASN A 70 -12.37 1.19 -3.27
N VAL A 71 -12.33 2.52 -3.20
CA VAL A 71 -12.35 3.29 -1.94
C VAL A 71 -13.72 3.19 -1.25
N GLY A 72 -14.77 2.86 -2.00
CA GLY A 72 -16.11 2.65 -1.48
C GLY A 72 -16.23 1.38 -0.66
N VAL A 73 -16.83 1.51 0.53
CA VAL A 73 -17.06 0.43 1.47
C VAL A 73 -18.57 0.26 1.66
N VAL A 74 -19.06 -0.97 1.57
CA VAL A 74 -20.45 -1.31 1.88
C VAL A 74 -20.47 -2.18 3.12
N SER A 75 -21.25 -1.77 4.11
CA SER A 75 -21.51 -2.56 5.32
C SER A 75 -22.90 -3.16 5.23
N GLY A 76 -23.01 -4.47 5.45
CA GLY A 76 -24.28 -5.17 5.41
C GLY A 76 -24.13 -6.64 5.06
N CYS A 77 -25.25 -7.27 4.72
CA CYS A 77 -25.29 -8.67 4.31
C CYS A 77 -25.25 -8.77 2.79
N VAL A 78 -24.11 -8.36 2.24
CA VAL A 78 -23.85 -8.37 0.81
C VAL A 78 -22.81 -9.44 0.48
N GLY A 79 -23.00 -10.14 -0.63
CA GLY A 79 -21.92 -10.83 -1.31
C GLY A 79 -21.14 -9.85 -2.18
N VAL A 80 -19.93 -10.24 -2.56
CA VAL A 80 -19.16 -9.60 -3.62
C VAL A 80 -19.04 -10.63 -4.74
N GLU A 81 -19.48 -10.27 -5.93
CA GLU A 81 -19.16 -11.01 -7.14
C GLU A 81 -17.80 -10.54 -7.66
N ASP A 82 -16.97 -11.52 -8.01
CA ASP A 82 -15.62 -11.28 -8.54
C ASP A 82 -15.67 -10.65 -9.93
N ALA A 83 -14.63 -9.88 -10.26
CA ALA A 83 -14.48 -9.32 -11.59
C ALA A 83 -14.02 -10.39 -12.59
N GLU A 84 -14.61 -10.42 -13.78
CA GLU A 84 -14.05 -11.19 -14.91
C GLU A 84 -13.03 -10.31 -15.64
N ILE A 85 -11.77 -10.74 -15.65
CA ILE A 85 -10.66 -9.97 -16.23
C ILE A 85 -10.04 -10.71 -17.41
N THR A 86 -9.88 -10.00 -18.52
CA THR A 86 -9.10 -10.47 -19.67
C THR A 86 -7.87 -9.58 -19.91
N LEU A 87 -6.77 -10.22 -20.31
CA LEU A 87 -5.53 -9.53 -20.65
C LEU A 87 -5.35 -9.51 -22.16
N HIS A 88 -5.26 -8.31 -22.74
CA HIS A 88 -5.03 -8.14 -24.16
C HIS A 88 -3.67 -7.50 -24.44
N PHE A 89 -2.76 -8.28 -25.03
CA PHE A 89 -1.43 -7.83 -25.41
C PHE A 89 -1.42 -7.21 -26.80
N THR A 90 -0.93 -5.98 -26.90
CA THR A 90 -0.66 -5.26 -28.15
C THR A 90 0.81 -4.84 -28.20
N PRO A 91 1.35 -4.40 -29.35
CA PRO A 91 2.74 -3.96 -29.42
C PRO A 91 3.05 -2.89 -28.38
N LYS A 92 3.97 -3.19 -27.45
CA LYS A 92 4.41 -2.34 -26.34
C LYS A 92 3.36 -1.97 -25.29
N LYS A 93 2.17 -2.58 -25.31
CA LYS A 93 1.09 -2.27 -24.36
C LYS A 93 0.31 -3.52 -23.96
N ILE A 94 -0.03 -3.63 -22.68
CA ILE A 94 -1.05 -4.55 -22.19
C ILE A 94 -2.30 -3.76 -21.79
N ASP A 95 -3.47 -4.23 -22.20
CA ASP A 95 -4.76 -3.76 -21.71
C ASP A 95 -5.33 -4.81 -20.75
N ILE A 96 -5.58 -4.39 -19.51
CA ILE A 96 -6.38 -5.11 -18.51
C ILE A 96 -7.84 -4.70 -18.77
N ILE A 97 -8.64 -5.66 -19.24
CA ILE A 97 -10.03 -5.44 -19.60
C ILE A 97 -10.90 -6.13 -18.55
N ILE A 98 -11.69 -5.33 -17.84
CA ILE A 98 -12.76 -5.80 -16.97
C ILE A 98 -13.95 -6.11 -17.87
N GLU A 99 -14.21 -7.39 -18.10
CA GLU A 99 -15.35 -7.86 -18.89
C GLU A 99 -16.65 -7.61 -18.11
N ASP A 100 -16.67 -8.06 -16.86
CA ASP A 100 -17.74 -7.83 -15.90
C ASP A 100 -17.16 -7.19 -14.62
N ASP A 101 -17.68 -6.00 -14.30
CA ASP A 101 -17.24 -5.23 -13.13
C ASP A 101 -17.65 -5.94 -11.83
N PRO A 102 -16.79 -5.92 -10.78
CA PRO A 102 -17.13 -6.53 -9.50
C PRO A 102 -18.32 -5.79 -8.87
N GLN A 103 -19.25 -6.53 -8.28
CA GLN A 103 -20.52 -5.98 -7.83
C GLN A 103 -20.90 -6.48 -6.44
N PHE A 104 -21.59 -5.63 -5.68
CA PHE A 104 -22.23 -6.05 -4.45
C PHE A 104 -23.56 -6.70 -4.77
N VAL A 105 -23.75 -7.93 -4.31
CA VAL A 105 -25.00 -8.66 -4.49
C VAL A 105 -25.68 -8.79 -3.15
N LEU A 106 -26.94 -8.38 -3.08
CA LEU A 106 -27.76 -8.63 -1.90
C LEU A 106 -28.04 -10.14 -1.82
N ARG A 107 -27.68 -10.77 -0.70
CA ARG A 107 -28.04 -12.16 -0.44
C ARG A 107 -29.54 -12.22 -0.15
N ASN A 108 -30.34 -12.31 -1.21
CA ASN A 108 -31.80 -12.26 -1.18
C ASN A 108 -32.45 -13.64 -1.01
N GLU A 109 -31.73 -14.64 -0.50
CA GLU A 109 -32.25 -16.00 -0.39
C GLU A 109 -33.45 -16.13 0.58
N GLU A 110 -33.72 -15.14 1.44
CA GLU A 110 -34.92 -15.15 2.30
C GLU A 110 -35.72 -13.82 2.30
N VAL A 111 -37.04 -13.98 2.20
CA VAL A 111 -38.06 -12.93 2.11
C VAL A 111 -37.96 -11.93 3.27
N ARG A 112 -37.43 -10.73 2.97
CA ARG A 112 -37.55 -9.42 3.65
C ARG A 112 -37.36 -9.30 5.17
N TYR A 113 -37.18 -10.38 5.93
CA TYR A 113 -37.03 -10.38 7.38
C TYR A 113 -36.13 -11.52 7.91
N GLY A 114 -35.44 -12.28 7.05
CA GLY A 114 -34.49 -13.33 7.46
C GLY A 114 -33.08 -12.81 7.80
N ASN A 115 -32.75 -11.58 7.40
CA ASN A 115 -31.41 -10.99 7.55
C ASN A 115 -31.02 -10.60 8.99
N TYR A 116 -31.72 -11.09 10.01
CA TYR A 116 -31.31 -10.87 11.41
C TYR A 116 -30.16 -11.80 11.84
N SER A 117 -29.81 -12.82 11.05
CA SER A 117 -28.78 -13.82 11.37
C SER A 117 -27.49 -13.70 10.56
N CYS A 118 -27.40 -12.74 9.63
CA CYS A 118 -26.17 -12.53 8.87
C CYS A 118 -25.24 -11.60 9.66
N ASP A 119 -23.99 -12.02 9.81
CA ASP A 119 -22.95 -11.17 10.40
C ASP A 119 -22.72 -9.97 9.48
N ILE A 120 -23.02 -8.77 9.98
CA ILE A 120 -22.77 -7.53 9.24
C ILE A 120 -21.26 -7.41 9.05
N GLN A 121 -20.85 -7.58 7.80
CA GLN A 121 -19.46 -7.46 7.41
C GLN A 121 -19.28 -6.21 6.55
N THR A 122 -18.04 -5.73 6.57
CA THR A 122 -17.61 -4.58 5.79
C THR A 122 -16.92 -5.12 4.56
N HIS A 123 -17.46 -4.80 3.38
CA HIS A 123 -16.96 -5.29 2.11
C HIS A 123 -16.45 -4.14 1.24
N THR A 124 -15.36 -4.40 0.53
CA THR A 124 -14.81 -3.56 -0.52
C THR A 124 -14.82 -4.36 -1.82
N LEU A 125 -15.04 -3.69 -2.95
CA LEU A 125 -14.83 -4.33 -4.26
C LEU A 125 -13.34 -4.34 -4.55
N SER A 126 -12.79 -5.51 -4.79
CA SER A 126 -11.39 -5.66 -5.17
C SER A 126 -11.19 -6.84 -6.10
N PHE A 127 -10.16 -6.76 -6.93
CA PHE A 127 -9.72 -7.87 -7.77
C PHE A 127 -8.22 -7.79 -7.99
N ASP A 128 -7.60 -8.95 -8.20
CA ASP A 128 -6.17 -9.06 -8.47
C ASP A 128 -5.92 -9.37 -9.94
N VAL A 129 -4.90 -8.75 -10.51
CA VAL A 129 -4.42 -9.07 -11.86
C VAL A 129 -2.97 -9.51 -11.76
N ARG A 130 -2.75 -10.79 -12.05
CA ARG A 130 -1.42 -11.38 -12.06
C ARG A 130 -0.69 -11.08 -13.36
N LEU A 131 0.52 -10.58 -13.24
CA LEU A 131 1.43 -10.31 -14.35
C LEU A 131 2.81 -10.91 -14.07
N ASN A 132 3.57 -11.17 -15.13
CA ASN A 132 4.95 -11.66 -15.03
C ASN A 132 5.94 -10.67 -15.64
N ARG A 133 6.95 -10.28 -14.87
CA ARG A 133 8.04 -9.38 -15.29
C ARG A 133 8.68 -9.78 -16.61
N ASP A 134 9.08 -11.04 -16.73
CA ASP A 134 9.87 -11.52 -17.87
C ASP A 134 9.02 -11.56 -19.15
N GLU A 135 7.73 -11.87 -19.04
CA GLU A 135 6.79 -11.74 -20.16
C GLU A 135 6.64 -10.28 -20.62
N LEU A 136 6.44 -9.36 -19.66
CA LEU A 136 6.30 -7.94 -19.98
C LEU A 136 7.57 -7.38 -20.65
N MET A 137 8.75 -7.76 -20.14
CA MET A 137 10.04 -7.39 -20.73
C MET A 137 10.22 -8.01 -22.12
N GLY A 138 9.93 -9.30 -22.28
CA GLY A 138 10.06 -10.02 -23.56
C GLY A 138 9.16 -9.44 -24.66
N ARG A 139 8.00 -8.88 -24.28
CA ARG A 139 7.07 -8.19 -25.19
C ARG A 139 7.34 -6.69 -25.34
N LEU A 140 8.39 -6.17 -24.69
CA LEU A 140 8.75 -4.75 -24.69
C LEU A 140 7.60 -3.84 -24.23
N ILE A 141 6.84 -4.28 -23.23
CA ILE A 141 5.71 -3.51 -22.69
C ILE A 141 6.24 -2.25 -22.02
N SER A 142 5.72 -1.10 -22.45
CA SER A 142 6.01 0.22 -21.88
C SER A 142 4.76 0.94 -21.39
N LYS A 143 3.60 0.25 -21.41
CA LYS A 143 2.30 0.82 -21.04
C LYS A 143 1.34 -0.25 -20.54
N ILE A 144 0.65 0.03 -19.43
CA ILE A 144 -0.44 -0.77 -18.87
C ILE A 144 -1.71 0.06 -18.94
N GLY A 145 -2.73 -0.42 -19.63
CA GLY A 145 -4.05 0.21 -19.71
C GLY A 145 -5.08 -0.53 -18.86
N LEU A 146 -5.99 0.21 -18.24
CA LEU A 146 -7.16 -0.33 -17.55
C LEU A 146 -8.43 0.12 -18.27
N LYS A 147 -9.29 -0.84 -18.62
CA LYS A 147 -10.54 -0.63 -19.35
C LYS A 147 -11.64 -1.49 -18.73
N SER A 148 -12.86 -0.97 -18.68
CA SER A 148 -14.07 -1.79 -18.52
C SER A 148 -14.77 -1.86 -19.87
N LYS A 149 -15.32 -3.03 -20.18
CA LYS A 149 -16.18 -3.20 -21.35
C LYS A 149 -17.43 -2.33 -21.28
N LYS A 150 -17.97 -2.15 -20.07
CA LYS A 150 -19.18 -1.37 -19.79
C LYS A 150 -18.91 0.13 -19.77
N TYR A 151 -17.78 0.55 -19.18
CA TYR A 151 -17.51 1.97 -18.91
C TYR A 151 -16.41 2.58 -19.81
N GLY A 152 -15.77 1.77 -20.64
CA GLY A 152 -14.69 2.20 -21.52
C GLY A 152 -13.36 2.32 -20.78
N ARG A 153 -12.54 3.29 -21.18
CA ARG A 153 -11.14 3.41 -20.71
C ARG A 153 -11.05 4.21 -19.43
N TYR A 154 -10.44 3.62 -18.39
CA TYR A 154 -10.17 4.32 -17.13
C TYR A 154 -8.85 5.09 -17.20
N SER A 155 -7.74 4.39 -17.44
CA SER A 155 -6.40 4.99 -17.41
C SER A 155 -5.40 4.20 -18.25
N ASP A 156 -4.35 4.87 -18.70
CA ASP A 156 -3.12 4.22 -19.15
C ASP A 156 -1.97 4.77 -18.33
N VAL A 157 -1.11 3.89 -17.85
CA VAL A 157 0.10 4.21 -17.10
C VAL A 157 1.31 3.81 -17.93
N ASP A 158 2.23 4.75 -18.12
CA ASP A 158 3.51 4.45 -18.75
C ASP A 158 4.36 3.66 -17.73
N VAL A 159 5.04 2.60 -18.16
CA VAL A 159 5.87 1.77 -17.28
C VAL A 159 7.28 1.61 -17.82
N ASN A 160 8.24 1.58 -16.91
CA ASN A 160 9.63 1.22 -17.20
C ASN A 160 9.99 -0.06 -16.45
N ILE A 161 10.30 -1.12 -17.19
CA ILE A 161 10.47 -2.46 -16.63
C ILE A 161 11.92 -2.89 -16.82
N THR A 162 12.52 -3.34 -15.73
CA THR A 162 13.86 -3.92 -15.68
C THR A 162 13.81 -5.26 -14.96
N LYS A 163 14.93 -5.97 -14.91
CA LYS A 163 15.03 -7.23 -14.16
C LYS A 163 14.67 -7.05 -12.68
N ASP A 164 15.00 -5.90 -12.10
CA ASP A 164 14.96 -5.72 -10.65
C ASP A 164 13.75 -4.90 -10.19
N ARG A 165 13.09 -4.18 -11.09
CA ARG A 165 11.95 -3.31 -10.76
C ARG A 165 11.04 -2.98 -11.93
N ILE A 166 9.82 -2.56 -11.61
CA ILE A 166 8.88 -1.86 -12.48
C ILE A 166 8.58 -0.48 -11.90
N GLU A 167 8.74 0.56 -12.72
CA GLU A 167 8.43 1.95 -12.38
C GLU A 167 7.15 2.38 -13.11
N PHE A 168 6.14 2.83 -12.37
CA PHE A 168 4.90 3.38 -12.88
C PHE A 168 5.03 4.90 -12.98
N VAL A 169 4.96 5.44 -14.19
CA VAL A 169 5.19 6.86 -14.45
C VAL A 169 3.85 7.59 -14.58
N GLY A 170 3.50 8.33 -13.53
CA GLY A 170 2.38 9.26 -13.52
C GLY A 170 2.79 10.62 -14.08
N LYS A 171 1.94 11.21 -14.93
CA LYS A 171 2.10 12.60 -15.39
C LYS A 171 1.22 13.50 -14.54
N SER A 172 1.84 14.34 -13.71
CA SER A 172 1.13 15.39 -12.96
C SER A 172 1.49 16.78 -13.51
N PRO A 173 0.62 17.80 -13.37
CA PRO A 173 0.91 19.16 -13.82
C PRO A 173 2.18 19.79 -13.19
N GLY A 174 2.69 19.24 -12.08
CA GLY A 174 3.89 19.68 -11.38
C GLY A 174 5.16 18.86 -11.68
N GLY A 175 5.08 17.85 -12.54
CA GLY A 175 6.19 16.95 -12.87
C GLY A 175 5.76 15.49 -12.98
N SER A 176 6.70 14.62 -13.38
CA SER A 176 6.49 13.17 -13.35
C SER A 176 6.60 12.66 -11.92
N SER A 177 5.54 12.02 -11.42
CA SER A 177 5.62 11.17 -10.23
C SER A 177 5.91 9.75 -10.69
N PHE A 178 6.76 9.02 -9.96
CA PHE A 178 6.96 7.60 -10.22
C PHE A 178 6.75 6.80 -8.95
N GLU A 179 6.15 5.62 -9.11
CA GLU A 179 6.04 4.61 -8.07
C GLU A 179 6.84 3.39 -8.51
N THR A 180 7.73 2.90 -7.65
CA THR A 180 8.65 1.81 -7.99
C THR A 180 8.32 0.58 -7.18
N TYR A 181 7.98 -0.50 -7.86
CA TYR A 181 7.91 -1.83 -7.26
C TYR A 181 9.19 -2.60 -7.56
N TRP A 182 9.81 -3.15 -6.52
CA TRP A 182 11.03 -3.96 -6.62
C TRP A 182 10.68 -5.44 -6.66
N PHE A 183 11.24 -6.15 -7.64
CA PHE A 183 11.16 -7.61 -7.72
C PHE A 183 12.15 -8.22 -6.73
N TYR A 184 11.74 -8.24 -5.46
CA TYR A 184 12.57 -8.77 -4.36
C TYR A 184 12.97 -10.23 -4.63
N PRO A 185 14.26 -10.59 -4.46
CA PRO A 185 14.70 -11.97 -4.50
C PRO A 185 13.90 -12.84 -3.52
N SER A 186 13.75 -14.12 -3.84
CA SER A 186 12.95 -15.05 -3.01
C SER A 186 13.45 -15.16 -1.58
N ASN A 187 14.75 -14.90 -1.35
CA ASN A 187 15.41 -14.88 -0.06
C ASN A 187 15.47 -13.51 0.63
N THR A 188 14.64 -12.55 0.19
CA THR A 188 14.54 -11.24 0.86
C THR A 188 13.78 -11.37 2.18
N VAL A 189 14.32 -10.74 3.21
CA VAL A 189 13.71 -10.60 4.53
C VAL A 189 13.65 -9.14 4.93
N ILE A 190 12.56 -8.75 5.58
CA ILE A 190 12.38 -7.44 6.19
C ILE A 190 12.60 -7.62 7.68
N LEU A 191 13.60 -6.96 8.26
CA LEU A 191 13.76 -6.89 9.71
C LEU A 191 13.10 -5.62 10.24
N HIS A 192 12.41 -5.72 11.36
CA HIS A 192 11.81 -4.56 12.01
C HIS A 192 11.69 -4.74 13.52
N ALA A 193 11.61 -3.62 14.22
CA ALA A 193 11.42 -3.57 15.66
C ALA A 193 10.24 -2.64 15.99
N PRO A 194 8.98 -3.13 15.92
CA PRO A 194 7.78 -2.31 16.04
C PRO A 194 7.64 -1.64 17.42
N SER A 195 8.24 -2.21 18.47
CA SER A 195 8.23 -1.65 19.82
C SER A 195 9.31 -0.58 20.06
N ALA A 196 10.14 -0.25 19.06
CA ALA A 196 11.10 0.85 19.15
C ALA A 196 10.33 2.17 19.29
N ARG A 197 10.73 3.01 20.24
CA ARG A 197 10.08 4.32 20.43
C ARG A 197 10.33 5.18 19.20
N SER A 198 9.38 6.05 18.82
CA SER A 198 9.43 6.87 17.61
C SER A 198 10.67 7.77 17.45
N PHE A 199 11.36 8.07 18.55
CA PHE A 199 12.59 8.87 18.60
C PHE A 199 13.88 8.04 18.66
N GLN A 200 13.78 6.71 18.78
CA GLN A 200 14.94 5.81 18.77
C GLN A 200 15.16 5.32 17.34
N ASP A 201 16.27 5.73 16.74
CA ASP A 201 16.78 5.09 15.53
C ASP A 201 17.44 3.77 15.93
N VAL A 202 16.76 2.65 15.66
CA VAL A 202 17.32 1.31 15.88
C VAL A 202 17.91 0.71 14.61
N GLY A 203 17.98 1.47 13.51
CA GLY A 203 18.57 1.05 12.24
C GLY A 203 19.97 0.45 12.40
N PRO A 204 20.93 1.13 13.07
CA PRO A 204 22.27 0.59 13.28
C PRO A 204 22.29 -0.70 14.11
N LEU A 205 21.34 -0.88 15.03
CA LEU A 205 21.21 -2.11 15.80
C LEU A 205 20.66 -3.26 14.95
N LEU A 206 19.73 -2.96 14.03
CA LEU A 206 19.25 -3.92 13.05
C LEU A 206 20.35 -4.31 12.05
N ASP A 207 21.19 -3.36 11.61
CA ASP A 207 22.34 -3.63 10.75
C ASP A 207 23.32 -4.57 11.46
N ALA A 208 23.67 -4.28 12.72
CA ALA A 208 24.56 -5.15 13.50
C ALA A 208 23.96 -6.55 13.78
N PHE A 209 22.65 -6.62 13.98
CA PHE A 209 21.93 -7.89 14.09
C PHE A 209 22.01 -8.67 12.77
N ALA A 210 21.73 -8.01 11.64
CA ALA A 210 21.79 -8.59 10.30
C ALA A 210 23.18 -9.15 9.97
N ASP A 211 24.24 -8.39 10.25
CA ASP A 211 25.63 -8.79 10.03
C ASP A 211 25.98 -10.07 10.82
N LYS A 212 25.55 -10.15 12.09
CA LYS A 212 25.76 -11.32 12.95
C LYS A 212 25.10 -12.59 12.39
N HIS A 213 23.97 -12.43 11.71
CA HIS A 213 23.22 -13.52 11.06
C HIS A 213 23.60 -13.70 9.59
N GLY A 214 24.63 -13.02 9.09
CA GLY A 214 25.11 -13.16 7.72
C GLY A 214 24.12 -12.68 6.66
N LEU A 215 23.20 -11.78 7.03
CA LEU A 215 22.31 -11.11 6.11
C LEU A 215 23.07 -10.02 5.35
N VAL A 216 22.66 -9.75 4.11
CA VAL A 216 23.30 -8.73 3.26
C VAL A 216 22.28 -7.62 3.00
N PRO A 217 22.61 -6.33 3.26
CA PRO A 217 21.71 -5.22 2.98
C PRO A 217 21.21 -5.23 1.53
N LEU A 218 19.91 -5.05 1.32
CA LEU A 218 19.32 -5.16 -0.02
C LEU A 218 19.89 -4.12 -1.01
N ARG A 219 20.31 -2.95 -0.51
CA ARG A 219 21.02 -1.92 -1.29
C ARG A 219 22.32 -2.40 -1.95
N GLU A 220 22.95 -3.44 -1.40
CA GLU A 220 24.16 -4.04 -1.97
C GLU A 220 23.82 -5.04 -3.08
N THR A 221 22.58 -5.52 -3.11
CA THR A 221 22.04 -6.38 -4.17
C THR A 221 21.45 -5.55 -5.32
N PHE A 222 20.83 -4.42 -5.00
CA PHE A 222 20.18 -3.52 -5.96
C PHE A 222 20.76 -2.10 -5.85
N GLU A 223 21.60 -1.71 -6.82
CA GLU A 223 22.37 -0.45 -6.82
C GLU A 223 21.51 0.82 -6.66
N LYS A 224 20.21 0.76 -7.00
CA LYS A 224 19.27 1.87 -6.90
C LYS A 224 18.15 1.65 -5.88
N PHE A 225 18.26 0.62 -5.03
CA PHE A 225 17.23 0.37 -4.02
C PHE A 225 17.27 1.46 -2.96
N GLU A 226 16.14 2.16 -2.86
CA GLU A 226 15.89 3.15 -1.82
C GLU A 226 14.90 2.58 -0.82
N GLN A 227 15.31 2.57 0.44
CA GLN A 227 14.42 2.20 1.52
C GLN A 227 13.33 3.27 1.67
N PRO A 228 12.04 2.90 1.86
CA PRO A 228 10.99 3.89 2.05
C PRO A 228 11.28 4.80 3.26
N VAL A 229 11.28 6.11 3.04
CA VAL A 229 11.81 7.12 3.98
C VAL A 229 10.98 7.21 5.28
N TRP A 230 9.72 6.77 5.24
CA TRP A 230 8.79 6.85 6.37
C TRP A 230 8.96 5.74 7.41
N VAL A 231 9.79 4.72 7.15
CA VAL A 231 9.95 3.55 8.04
C VAL A 231 11.36 3.45 8.61
N LYS A 232 11.61 4.21 9.68
CA LYS A 232 12.92 4.29 10.38
C LYS A 232 13.37 2.96 11.01
N ASN A 233 12.43 2.11 11.42
CA ASN A 233 12.71 0.89 12.19
C ASN A 233 12.40 -0.39 11.41
N ILE A 234 12.45 -0.29 10.09
CA ILE A 234 12.31 -1.40 9.13
C ILE A 234 13.57 -1.39 8.28
N LYS A 235 14.10 -2.55 7.90
CA LYS A 235 15.29 -2.67 7.06
C LYS A 235 15.15 -3.90 6.16
N PHE A 236 15.65 -3.81 4.94
CA PHE A 236 15.53 -4.86 3.93
C PHE A 236 16.89 -5.52 3.71
N TYR A 237 16.90 -6.85 3.74
CA TYR A 237 18.10 -7.66 3.56
C TYR A 237 17.82 -8.86 2.66
N THR A 238 18.86 -9.41 2.05
CA THR A 238 18.85 -10.77 1.54
C THR A 238 19.41 -11.71 2.60
N ASP A 239 18.85 -12.92 2.67
CA ASP A 239 19.32 -14.01 3.54
C ASP A 239 19.92 -15.12 2.67
N PRO A 240 21.21 -15.07 2.32
CA PRO A 240 21.84 -16.05 1.44
C PRO A 240 21.89 -17.47 2.04
N ARG A 241 21.83 -17.58 3.37
CA ARG A 241 21.95 -18.85 4.11
C ARG A 241 20.60 -19.45 4.47
N GLY A 242 19.52 -18.67 4.36
CA GLY A 242 18.17 -19.08 4.74
C GLY A 242 17.98 -19.24 6.25
N GLU A 243 18.87 -18.68 7.07
CA GLU A 243 18.84 -18.83 8.53
C GLU A 243 17.61 -18.18 9.16
N ILE A 244 17.25 -17.00 8.65
CA ILE A 244 16.11 -16.21 9.10
C ILE A 244 14.88 -16.58 8.27
N LEU A 245 15.01 -16.68 6.95
CA LEU A 245 13.92 -17.00 6.04
C LEU A 245 13.25 -18.33 6.38
N GLY A 246 14.04 -19.35 6.76
CA GLY A 246 13.53 -20.67 7.15
C GLY A 246 12.72 -20.68 8.46
N ARG A 247 12.76 -19.59 9.23
CA ARG A 247 11.98 -19.42 10.47
C ARG A 247 10.66 -18.70 10.26
N ILE A 248 10.50 -17.97 9.15
CA ILE A 248 9.29 -17.18 8.88
C ILE A 248 8.20 -18.12 8.41
N SER A 249 7.15 -18.28 9.21
CA SER A 249 5.94 -19.00 8.80
C SER A 249 5.26 -18.29 7.63
N SER A 250 4.68 -19.04 6.69
CA SER A 250 3.86 -18.47 5.61
C SER A 250 2.55 -17.85 6.11
N GLU A 251 2.11 -18.21 7.32
CA GLU A 251 0.83 -17.77 7.90
C GLU A 251 0.99 -16.57 8.84
N GLU A 252 2.20 -16.33 9.37
CA GLU A 252 2.46 -15.26 10.32
C GLU A 252 2.88 -13.98 9.59
N ARG A 253 2.29 -12.84 9.99
CA ARG A 253 2.69 -11.53 9.45
C ARG A 253 4.11 -11.16 9.84
N ASP A 254 4.48 -11.44 11.09
CA ASP A 254 5.76 -11.11 11.68
C ASP A 254 6.21 -12.27 12.59
N THR A 255 7.42 -12.79 12.37
CA THR A 255 8.01 -13.83 13.24
C THR A 255 9.14 -13.20 14.07
N GLN A 256 9.14 -13.40 15.39
CA GLN A 256 10.23 -12.93 16.23
C GLN A 256 11.50 -13.77 15.96
N VAL A 257 12.58 -13.12 15.55
CA VAL A 257 13.84 -13.79 15.16
C VAL A 257 14.99 -13.53 16.12
N GLY A 258 14.84 -12.56 17.01
CA GLY A 258 15.83 -12.26 18.04
C GLY A 258 15.50 -11.01 18.85
N ALA A 259 16.54 -10.37 19.36
CA ALA A 259 16.45 -9.09 20.08
C ALA A 259 17.74 -8.28 19.90
N VAL A 260 17.61 -6.96 20.02
CA VAL A 260 18.72 -6.00 20.10
C VAL A 260 18.66 -5.26 21.43
N GLN A 261 19.77 -4.64 21.85
CA GLN A 261 19.89 -3.98 23.15
C GLN A 261 20.11 -2.47 23.03
N PRO A 262 19.07 -1.68 22.72
CA PRO A 262 19.12 -0.23 22.88
C PRO A 262 19.21 0.15 24.37
N THR A 263 19.68 1.37 24.62
CA THR A 263 19.69 1.96 25.96
C THR A 263 18.51 2.91 26.16
N LYS A 264 17.90 2.89 27.35
CA LYS A 264 16.91 3.89 27.79
C LYS A 264 17.44 4.65 29.00
N THR A 265 17.17 5.95 29.05
CA THR A 265 17.43 6.75 30.25
C THR A 265 16.40 6.43 31.32
N MET A 266 16.86 6.06 32.51
CA MET A 266 16.05 5.91 33.73
C MET A 266 16.49 6.97 34.74
N TYR A 267 15.54 7.50 35.51
CA TYR A 267 15.83 8.48 36.56
C TYR A 267 15.69 7.80 37.92
N GLY A 268 16.77 7.80 38.69
CA GLY A 268 16.83 7.25 40.05
C GLY A 268 17.33 8.29 41.06
N PRO A 269 17.53 7.88 42.33
CA PRO A 269 18.04 8.74 43.40
C PRO A 269 19.38 9.42 43.06
N ASP A 270 20.22 8.75 42.27
CA ASP A 270 21.55 9.23 41.84
C ASP A 270 21.51 10.00 40.49
N GLY A 271 20.33 10.31 39.97
CA GLY A 271 20.15 11.03 38.71
C GLY A 271 19.81 10.14 37.51
N ALA A 272 20.11 10.65 36.31
CA ALA A 272 19.82 9.96 35.05
C ALA A 272 20.87 8.88 34.76
N MET A 273 20.43 7.65 34.53
CA MET A 273 21.28 6.52 34.17
C MET A 273 20.81 5.85 32.87
N ALA A 274 21.75 5.45 32.01
CA ALA A 274 21.43 4.66 30.82
C ALA A 274 21.34 3.17 31.21
N LYS A 275 20.20 2.53 30.92
CA LYS A 275 19.99 1.10 31.15
C LYS A 275 19.69 0.39 29.83
N PRO A 276 20.41 -0.68 29.46
CA PRO A 276 20.04 -1.50 28.32
C PRO A 276 18.70 -2.22 28.58
N TYR A 277 17.95 -2.48 27.53
CA TYR A 277 16.77 -3.34 27.59
C TYR A 277 16.67 -4.17 26.32
N ASP A 278 16.06 -5.35 26.42
CA ASP A 278 15.85 -6.20 25.26
C ASP A 278 14.69 -5.65 24.43
N LEU A 279 14.98 -5.34 23.18
CA LEU A 279 13.99 -4.95 22.17
C LEU A 279 13.87 -6.08 21.16
N PRO A 280 12.69 -6.74 21.05
CA PRO A 280 12.51 -7.83 20.11
C PRO A 280 12.67 -7.37 18.66
N VAL A 281 13.32 -8.21 17.86
CA VAL A 281 13.45 -8.07 16.40
C VAL A 281 12.55 -9.10 15.74
N TYR A 282 11.76 -8.62 14.81
CA TYR A 282 10.84 -9.42 14.01
C TYR A 282 11.33 -9.45 12.56
N ALA A 283 10.96 -10.51 11.85
CA ALA A 283 11.20 -10.68 10.44
C ALA A 283 9.92 -11.05 9.70
N ARG A 284 9.80 -10.57 8.46
CA ARG A 284 8.72 -10.93 7.53
C ARG A 284 9.21 -10.97 6.09
N LYS A 285 8.43 -11.62 5.21
CA LYS A 285 8.67 -11.60 3.76
C LYS A 285 8.08 -10.32 3.15
N PRO A 286 8.73 -9.72 2.13
CA PRO A 286 8.17 -8.57 1.43
C PRO A 286 6.92 -8.94 0.64
N GLY A 287 6.00 -7.99 0.50
CA GLY A 287 4.78 -8.09 -0.29
C GLY A 287 3.58 -8.73 0.41
N LEU A 288 3.68 -9.07 1.69
CA LEU A 288 2.53 -9.57 2.46
C LEU A 288 1.65 -8.45 3.01
N TYR A 289 2.21 -7.28 3.38
CA TYR A 289 1.50 -6.11 3.92
C TYR A 289 2.45 -4.88 3.95
N ASP A 290 3.11 -4.57 2.82
CA ASP A 290 4.08 -3.47 2.72
C ASP A 290 3.44 -2.13 2.30
#